data_AF-A0A849I4S8-F1
#
_entry.id   AF-A0A849I4S8-F1
#
_cell.length_a   1.000
_cell.length_b   1.000
_cell.length_c   1.000
_cell.angle_alpha   90.00
_cell.angle_beta   90.00
_cell.angle_gamma   90.00
#
_symmetry.space_group_name_H-M   'P 1'
#
loop_
_entity.id
_entity.type
_entity.pdbx_description
1 polymer ?
#
loop_
_entity_poly.entity_id
_entity_poly.type
_entity_poly.pdbx_seq_one_letter_code
_entity_poly.pdbx_strand_id
1 'polypeptide(L)'
;MSGWKSLAIACGCLLIAGGVQAQTSLFEPPASGSGAAPLTPPAEEAAPAARPRAKVKPKGPTPARALSITNDSGSALTALEVSAEGKTARLAKELGSGQTVTLRLPALKSCTVTISATFQRAGEADLHEQDICKDRKVRFVN
;
A
#
# COMPACT_ATOMS: atom_id res chain seq x y z
N MET A 1 -10.99 51.79 12.11
CA MET A 1 -11.24 52.70 10.99
C MET A 1 -10.69 52.04 9.73
N SER A 2 -11.56 51.80 8.74
CA SER A 2 -11.27 51.65 7.29
C SER A 2 -10.42 50.44 6.84
N GLY A 3 -10.85 49.54 5.94
CA GLY A 3 -12.07 49.44 5.17
C GLY A 3 -12.01 48.22 4.23
N TRP A 4 -12.96 47.30 4.34
CA TRP A 4 -13.23 46.29 3.32
C TRP A 4 -14.27 46.86 2.35
N LYS A 5 -13.84 47.13 1.12
CA LYS A 5 -14.74 47.52 0.03
C LYS A 5 -15.32 46.28 -0.61
N SER A 6 -16.62 46.09 -0.42
CA SER A 6 -17.48 45.28 -1.26
C SER A 6 -17.40 45.76 -2.71
N LEU A 7 -17.35 44.82 -3.65
CA LEU A 7 -17.85 45.03 -5.00
C LEU A 7 -18.75 43.85 -5.36
N ALA A 8 -20.06 44.08 -5.25
CA ALA A 8 -21.07 43.30 -5.93
C ALA A 8 -21.25 43.89 -7.33
N ILE A 9 -21.37 43.04 -8.36
CA ILE A 9 -21.94 43.27 -9.70
C ILE A 9 -21.78 41.92 -10.42
N ALA A 10 -22.67 41.39 -11.24
CA ALA A 10 -24.10 41.40 -11.43
C ALA A 10 -24.34 40.41 -12.59
N CYS A 11 -25.47 39.69 -12.53
CA CYS A 11 -26.35 39.38 -13.65
C CYS A 11 -25.71 39.02 -15.02
N GLY A 12 -25.82 37.75 -15.39
CA GLY A 12 -25.63 37.28 -16.76
C GLY A 12 -26.28 35.94 -17.01
N CYS A 13 -27.62 35.88 -16.99
CA CYS A 13 -28.35 34.79 -17.62
C CYS A 13 -28.16 34.87 -19.13
N LEU A 14 -27.62 33.82 -19.78
CA LEU A 14 -28.15 33.39 -21.07
C LEU A 14 -27.86 31.91 -21.35
N LEU A 15 -28.92 31.12 -21.14
CA LEU A 15 -29.38 29.96 -21.90
C LEU A 15 -28.49 29.44 -23.03
N ILE A 16 -28.09 28.17 -22.93
CA ILE A 16 -28.06 27.29 -24.11
C ILE A 16 -28.80 26.00 -23.75
N ALA A 17 -29.79 25.72 -24.59
CA ALA A 17 -30.73 24.63 -24.52
C ALA A 17 -30.12 23.29 -24.94
N GLY A 18 -30.77 22.21 -24.51
CA GLY A 18 -30.88 20.99 -25.31
C GLY A 18 -29.96 19.85 -24.89
N GLY A 19 -30.57 18.77 -24.39
CA GLY A 19 -29.90 17.48 -24.29
C GLY A 19 -30.45 16.54 -23.23
N VAL A 20 -31.78 16.37 -23.14
CA VAL A 20 -32.33 15.17 -22.49
C VAL A 20 -32.05 14.00 -23.43
N GLN A 21 -31.25 13.04 -22.99
CA GLN A 21 -31.23 11.70 -23.56
C GLN A 21 -31.47 10.74 -22.40
N ALA A 22 -32.74 10.49 -22.14
CA ALA A 22 -33.18 9.26 -21.54
C ALA A 22 -32.88 8.15 -22.54
N GLN A 23 -31.93 7.27 -22.22
CA GLN A 23 -31.73 6.02 -22.94
C GLN A 23 -31.95 4.88 -21.95
N THR A 24 -33.23 4.56 -21.76
CA THR A 24 -33.68 3.23 -21.37
C THR A 24 -33.40 2.26 -22.52
N SER A 25 -32.43 1.37 -22.34
CA SER A 25 -32.38 0.07 -23.01
C SER A 25 -32.03 -0.95 -21.92
N LEU A 26 -33.03 -1.62 -21.36
CA LEU A 26 -33.38 -3.00 -21.73
C LEU A 26 -32.18 -3.95 -21.62
N PHE A 27 -32.05 -4.50 -20.40
CA PHE A 27 -32.11 -5.94 -20.16
C PHE A 27 -31.60 -6.84 -21.31
N GLU A 28 -30.40 -7.38 -21.14
CA GLU A 28 -29.96 -8.56 -21.89
C GLU A 28 -29.45 -9.62 -20.88
N PRO A 29 -30.05 -10.83 -20.85
CA PRO A 29 -29.71 -11.91 -19.92
C PRO A 29 -28.35 -12.57 -20.23
N PRO A 30 -27.71 -13.23 -19.24
CA PRO A 30 -26.45 -13.94 -19.45
C PRO A 30 -26.70 -15.19 -20.31
N ALA A 31 -26.07 -15.21 -21.50
CA ALA A 31 -26.01 -16.39 -22.33
C ALA A 31 -25.11 -17.45 -21.68
N SER A 32 -25.76 -18.57 -21.38
CA SER A 32 -25.20 -19.86 -21.01
C SER A 32 -24.11 -20.32 -21.98
N GLY A 33 -22.92 -20.61 -21.45
CA GLY A 33 -21.82 -21.26 -22.16
C GLY A 33 -21.43 -22.56 -21.43
N SER A 34 -22.29 -23.57 -21.52
CA SER A 34 -21.97 -24.94 -21.11
C SER A 34 -21.13 -25.62 -22.20
N GLY A 35 -19.81 -25.63 -22.03
CA GLY A 35 -18.87 -26.42 -22.82
C GLY A 35 -18.33 -27.59 -22.00
N ALA A 36 -18.91 -28.77 -22.18
CA ALA A 36 -18.40 -30.02 -21.64
C ALA A 36 -17.08 -30.42 -22.33
N ALA A 37 -16.16 -30.97 -21.55
CA ALA A 37 -14.88 -31.53 -22.00
C ALA A 37 -15.05 -32.66 -23.03
N PRO A 38 -13.96 -32.98 -23.76
CA PRO A 38 -13.37 -34.30 -23.50
C PRO A 38 -11.84 -34.31 -23.38
N LEU A 39 -11.43 -35.39 -22.72
CA LEU A 39 -10.10 -35.80 -22.27
C LEU A 39 -9.14 -36.14 -23.43
N THR A 40 -7.88 -35.73 -23.33
CA THR A 40 -6.72 -36.55 -23.74
C THR A 40 -5.40 -35.97 -23.17
N PRO A 41 -4.76 -36.61 -22.17
CA PRO A 41 -3.30 -36.70 -22.08
C PRO A 41 -2.83 -37.89 -22.97
N PRO A 42 -1.54 -38.14 -23.27
CA PRO A 42 -0.32 -37.66 -22.60
C PRO A 42 0.83 -37.24 -23.57
N ALA A 43 1.79 -36.46 -23.08
CA ALA A 43 3.18 -36.56 -23.52
C ALA A 43 4.09 -36.10 -22.39
N GLU A 44 4.62 -37.12 -21.74
CA GLU A 44 5.73 -37.16 -20.82
C GLU A 44 6.90 -36.27 -21.26
N GLU A 45 7.15 -35.19 -20.52
CA GLU A 45 8.50 -34.63 -20.40
C GLU A 45 8.94 -34.85 -18.95
N ALA A 46 9.96 -35.66 -18.81
CA ALA A 46 10.44 -36.25 -17.58
C ALA A 46 11.12 -35.23 -16.65
N ALA A 47 10.66 -35.19 -15.39
CA ALA A 47 11.40 -35.04 -14.13
C ALA A 47 12.25 -33.75 -13.88
N PRO A 48 12.32 -33.21 -12.63
CA PRO A 48 12.35 -33.99 -11.40
C PRO A 48 11.46 -33.51 -10.24
N ALA A 49 11.03 -34.50 -9.46
CA ALA A 49 10.78 -34.47 -8.02
C ALA A 49 10.03 -33.24 -7.48
N ALA A 50 8.71 -33.35 -7.44
CA ALA A 50 7.90 -32.64 -6.46
C ALA A 50 8.43 -32.96 -5.05
N ARG A 51 9.33 -32.11 -4.55
CA ARG A 51 9.76 -32.15 -3.16
C ARG A 51 8.49 -32.16 -2.29
N PRO A 52 8.37 -33.07 -1.31
CA PRO A 52 7.24 -33.06 -0.40
C PRO A 52 7.18 -31.66 0.21
N ARG A 53 6.13 -30.90 -0.13
CA ARG A 53 5.84 -29.63 0.51
C ARG A 53 5.53 -29.97 1.95
N ALA A 54 6.58 -29.91 2.78
CA ALA A 54 6.48 -30.11 4.21
C ALA A 54 5.32 -29.25 4.70
N LYS A 55 4.33 -29.89 5.32
CA LYS A 55 3.21 -29.20 5.97
C LYS A 55 3.82 -28.29 7.02
N VAL A 56 3.98 -27.02 6.68
CA VAL A 56 4.51 -26.01 7.59
C VAL A 56 3.48 -25.88 8.69
N LYS A 57 3.75 -26.47 9.85
CA LYS A 57 3.03 -26.17 11.09
C LYS A 57 2.95 -24.66 11.20
N PRO A 58 1.77 -24.06 11.44
CA PRO A 58 1.66 -22.62 11.62
C PRO A 58 2.50 -22.27 12.85
N LYS A 59 3.72 -21.78 12.62
CA LYS A 59 4.50 -21.12 13.65
C LYS A 59 3.65 -19.93 14.06
N GLY A 60 3.32 -19.84 15.36
CA GLY A 60 2.61 -18.70 15.92
C GLY A 60 3.23 -17.37 15.46
N PRO A 61 2.49 -16.25 15.57
CA PRO A 61 2.89 -14.98 14.97
C PRO A 61 4.31 -14.63 15.37
N THR A 62 5.23 -14.81 14.41
CA THR A 62 6.65 -14.56 14.63
C THR A 62 6.93 -13.16 14.10
N PRO A 63 7.43 -12.25 14.95
CA PRO A 63 7.73 -10.90 14.53
C PRO A 63 8.75 -10.90 13.40
N ALA A 64 8.53 -10.01 12.45
CA ALA A 64 9.40 -9.86 11.30
C ALA A 64 10.78 -9.35 11.72
N ARG A 65 11.84 -10.02 11.25
CA ARG A 65 13.22 -9.54 11.41
C ARG A 65 13.65 -8.57 10.31
N ALA A 66 12.73 -8.24 9.41
CA ALA A 66 12.95 -7.34 8.29
C ALA A 66 11.64 -6.60 8.01
N LEU A 67 11.73 -5.28 7.94
CA LEU A 67 10.64 -4.38 7.59
C LEU A 67 10.97 -3.74 6.25
N SER A 68 10.06 -3.81 5.29
CA SER A 68 10.19 -3.11 4.02
C SER A 68 9.55 -1.74 4.16
N ILE A 69 10.34 -0.69 3.98
CA ILE A 69 9.88 0.68 4.00
C ILE A 69 9.95 1.22 2.58
N THR A 70 8.81 1.66 2.06
CA THR A 70 8.71 2.36 0.78
C THR A 70 8.45 3.83 1.07
N ASN A 71 9.37 4.69 0.66
CA ASN A 71 9.14 6.12 0.64
C ASN A 71 8.45 6.46 -0.68
N ASP A 72 7.14 6.62 -0.67
CA ASP A 72 6.36 7.10 -1.83
C ASP A 72 6.08 8.62 -1.73
N SER A 73 6.74 9.28 -0.78
CA SER A 73 6.58 10.71 -0.52
C SER A 73 7.40 11.53 -1.50
N GLY A 74 6.98 12.77 -1.76
CA GLY A 74 7.70 13.71 -2.64
C GLY A 74 9.04 14.21 -2.08
N SER A 75 9.39 13.80 -0.86
CA SER A 75 10.58 14.24 -0.11
C SER A 75 11.50 13.06 0.25
N ALA A 76 12.81 13.32 0.29
CA ALA A 76 13.77 12.33 0.77
C ALA A 76 13.62 12.07 2.28
N LEU A 77 13.62 10.79 2.65
CA LEU A 77 13.63 10.33 4.03
C LEU A 77 15.08 10.30 4.53
N THR A 78 15.42 11.24 5.41
CA THR A 78 16.79 11.44 5.91
C THR A 78 17.08 10.59 7.14
N ALA A 79 16.08 10.41 8.00
CA ALA A 79 16.18 9.51 9.15
C ALA A 79 14.95 8.63 9.26
N LEU A 80 15.17 7.40 9.68
CA LEU A 80 14.10 6.47 10.03
C LEU A 80 14.58 5.65 11.21
N GLU A 81 13.80 5.68 12.29
CA GLU A 81 14.04 4.94 13.50
C GLU A 81 12.83 4.06 13.80
N VAL A 82 13.07 2.77 13.97
CA VAL A 82 12.07 1.80 14.40
C VAL A 82 12.41 1.40 15.81
N SER A 83 11.55 1.73 16.77
CA SER A 83 11.71 1.43 18.18
C SER A 83 10.69 0.40 18.66
N ALA A 84 11.15 -0.61 19.39
CA ALA A 84 10.31 -1.63 20.00
C ALA A 84 11.01 -2.30 21.18
N GLU A 85 10.31 -2.44 22.30
CA GLU A 85 10.82 -3.11 23.52
C GLU A 85 12.20 -2.58 23.98
N GLY A 86 12.43 -1.27 23.84
CA GLY A 86 13.71 -0.63 24.19
C GLY A 86 14.86 -0.92 23.21
N LYS A 87 14.59 -1.55 22.06
CA LYS A 87 15.54 -1.73 20.97
C LYS A 87 15.19 -0.81 19.81
N THR A 88 16.20 -0.24 19.19
CA THR A 88 16.05 0.65 18.03
C THR A 88 16.80 0.11 16.83
N ALA A 89 16.16 0.17 15.66
CA ALA A 89 16.77 -0.06 14.37
C ALA A 89 16.74 1.24 13.59
N ARG A 90 17.87 1.65 13.05
CA ARG A 90 17.99 2.89 12.27
C ARG A 90 18.31 2.58 10.83
N LEU A 91 17.78 3.40 9.95
CA LEU A 91 18.14 3.38 8.55
C LEU A 91 19.59 3.84 8.37
N ALA A 92 20.39 3.00 7.71
CA ALA A 92 21.82 3.27 7.50
C ALA A 92 22.09 4.31 6.39
N LYS A 93 21.14 4.52 5.48
CA LYS A 93 21.29 5.38 4.33
C LYS A 93 19.97 6.08 4.01
N GLU A 94 20.04 7.37 3.73
CA GLU A 94 18.89 8.18 3.32
C GLU A 94 18.15 7.55 2.13
N LEU A 95 16.83 7.58 2.18
CA LEU A 95 15.96 6.97 1.17
C LEU A 95 15.31 8.06 0.33
N GLY A 96 15.68 8.13 -0.95
CA GLY A 96 15.06 9.05 -1.90
C GLY A 96 13.56 8.80 -2.10
N SER A 97 12.87 9.72 -2.75
CA SER A 97 11.47 9.58 -3.14
C SER A 97 11.28 8.39 -4.10
N GLY A 98 10.23 7.61 -3.91
CA GLY A 98 9.88 6.41 -4.68
C GLY A 98 10.74 5.18 -4.36
N GLN A 99 11.67 5.27 -3.41
CA GLN A 99 12.60 4.16 -3.12
C GLN A 99 12.07 3.23 -2.04
N THR A 100 12.41 1.96 -2.15
CA THR A 100 12.10 0.94 -1.13
C THR A 100 13.38 0.37 -0.54
N VAL A 101 13.43 0.31 0.79
CA VAL A 101 14.52 -0.31 1.54
C VAL A 101 13.98 -1.39 2.45
N THR A 102 14.78 -2.43 2.67
CA THR A 102 14.49 -3.42 3.69
C THR A 102 15.38 -3.16 4.90
N LEU A 103 14.79 -2.66 5.97
CA LEU A 103 15.45 -2.46 7.25
C LEU A 103 15.47 -3.77 8.03
N ARG A 104 16.65 -4.18 8.49
CA ARG A 104 16.78 -5.33 9.39
C ARG A 104 16.42 -4.90 10.80
N LEU A 105 15.41 -5.55 11.36
CA LEU A 105 14.99 -5.34 12.74
C LEU A 105 15.72 -6.33 13.65
N PRO A 106 16.06 -5.91 14.89
CA PRO A 106 16.56 -6.82 15.89
C PRO A 106 15.52 -7.90 16.23
N ALA A 107 15.94 -8.97 16.90
CA ALA A 107 15.01 -9.98 17.38
C ALA A 107 14.11 -9.36 18.49
N LEU A 108 12.89 -9.02 18.09
CA LEU A 108 11.80 -8.56 18.95
C LEU A 108 10.95 -9.75 19.39
N LYS A 109 10.26 -9.60 20.52
CA LYS A 109 9.28 -10.58 21.04
C LYS A 109 7.85 -10.09 20.82
N SER A 110 7.68 -8.77 20.70
CA SER A 110 6.44 -8.10 20.37
C SER A 110 6.26 -7.91 18.86
N CYS A 111 5.00 -7.85 18.44
CA CYS A 111 4.58 -7.57 17.07
C CYS A 111 4.38 -6.08 16.81
N THR A 112 4.36 -5.27 17.86
CA THR A 112 4.00 -3.85 17.78
C THR A 112 5.27 -3.03 17.85
N VAL A 113 5.49 -2.18 16.85
CA VAL A 113 6.66 -1.29 16.80
C VAL A 113 6.20 0.14 16.58
N THR A 114 6.99 1.09 17.06
CA THR A 114 6.84 2.51 16.74
C THR A 114 7.85 2.86 15.68
N ILE A 115 7.42 3.58 14.65
CA ILE A 115 8.25 3.98 13.52
C ILE A 115 8.22 5.49 13.43
N SER A 116 9.38 6.11 13.63
CA SER A 116 9.59 7.54 13.50
C SER A 116 10.39 7.80 12.23
N ALA A 117 9.82 8.59 11.32
CA ALA A 117 10.39 8.90 10.02
C ALA A 117 10.61 10.41 9.91
N THR A 118 11.81 10.85 9.53
CA THR A 118 12.13 12.26 9.31
C THR A 118 12.39 12.49 7.83
N PHE A 119 11.67 13.44 7.25
CA PHE A 119 11.79 13.84 5.86
C PHE A 119 12.49 15.20 5.76
N GLN A 120 13.32 15.37 4.74
CA GLN A 120 14.15 16.58 4.56
C GLN A 120 13.32 17.88 4.52
N ARG A 121 12.11 17.85 3.94
CA ARG A 121 11.24 19.02 3.77
C ARG A 121 9.85 18.88 4.37
N ALA A 122 9.43 17.66 4.69
CA ALA A 122 8.06 17.38 5.13
C ALA A 122 7.93 17.19 6.65
N GLY A 123 9.02 17.36 7.41
CA GLY A 123 9.02 17.21 8.87
C GLY A 123 9.11 15.75 9.31
N GLU A 124 8.59 15.46 10.50
CA GLU A 124 8.60 14.14 11.12
C GLU A 124 7.23 13.47 10.96
N ALA A 125 7.21 12.17 10.71
CA ALA A 125 6.02 11.34 10.67
C ALA A 125 6.21 10.15 11.61
N ASP A 126 5.30 10.01 12.55
CA ASP A 126 5.30 8.92 13.53
C ASP A 126 4.13 7.98 13.26
N LEU A 127 4.46 6.70 13.08
CA LEU A 127 3.51 5.61 13.03
C LEU A 127 3.64 4.82 14.32
N HIS A 128 2.70 5.06 15.21
CA HIS A 128 2.54 4.26 16.42
C HIS A 128 1.77 2.97 16.10
N GLU A 129 2.15 1.89 16.76
CA GLU A 129 1.46 0.59 16.70
C GLU A 129 1.50 -0.16 15.35
N GLN A 130 2.60 -0.07 14.60
CA GLN A 130 2.78 -0.90 13.40
C GLN A 130 2.91 -2.39 13.79
N ASP A 131 2.04 -3.22 13.22
CA ASP A 131 1.88 -4.63 13.54
C ASP A 131 2.73 -5.51 12.60
N ILE A 132 4.04 -5.66 12.89
CA ILE A 132 5.04 -6.34 12.03
C ILE A 132 4.81 -7.85 11.87
N CYS A 133 3.93 -8.44 12.67
CA CYS A 133 3.53 -9.83 12.53
C CYS A 133 2.54 -10.05 11.38
N LYS A 134 1.69 -9.06 11.13
CA LYS A 134 0.69 -9.10 10.05
C LYS A 134 1.19 -8.36 8.82
N ASP A 135 1.68 -7.14 9.01
CA ASP A 135 2.13 -6.29 7.91
C ASP A 135 3.56 -5.80 8.12
N ARG A 136 4.43 -6.24 7.20
CA ARG A 136 5.87 -5.99 7.21
C ARG A 136 6.27 -4.88 6.25
N LYS A 137 5.29 -4.20 5.66
CA LYS A 137 5.47 -3.19 4.63
C LYS A 137 4.87 -1.88 5.12
N VAL A 138 5.70 -0.85 5.15
CA VAL A 138 5.25 0.49 5.48
C VAL A 138 5.45 1.36 4.27
N ARG A 139 4.40 2.03 3.82
CA ARG A 139 4.49 3.03 2.78
C ARG A 139 4.24 4.41 3.37
N PHE A 140 5.16 5.32 3.15
CA PHE A 140 4.98 6.72 3.47
C PHE A 140 4.46 7.45 2.23
N VAL A 141 3.22 7.94 2.31
CA VAL A 141 2.53 8.72 1.26
C VAL A 141 2.22 10.10 1.83
N ASN A 142 3.15 11.05 1.70
CA ASN A 142 3.01 12.41 2.19
C ASN A 142 3.55 13.43 1.18
#